data_AF-A0A7L6ARF7-F1
#
_entry.id   AF-A0A7L6ARF7-F1
#
_cell.length_a   1.000
_cell.length_b   1.000
_cell.length_c   1.000
_cell.angle_alpha   90.00
_cell.angle_beta   90.00
_cell.angle_gamma   90.00
#
_symmetry.space_group_name_H-M   'P 1'
#
loop_
_entity.id
_entity.type
_entity.pdbx_description
1 polymer ?
#
loop_
_entity_poly.entity_id
_entity_poly.type
_entity_poly.pdbx_seq_one_letter_code
_entity_poly.pdbx_strand_id
1 'polypeptide(L)'
;MQLLHEHYPEGVTKASIEAISYTGLQLGFPAPAWGGKLTIGSWSLDQEPVFNELLRVNHDGNVGIGTDKPLAKLHVNGGVQVEESAHIKGSVYINDWHIYEQDGELRFSKNGTYWFAIQASGQPNTQARFQTNGALQWEGVKHGLFNRFYGLTEQ
;
A
#
# COMPACT_ATOMS: atom_id res chain seq x y z
N MET A 1 -18.04 -1.65 56.92
CA MET A 1 -18.54 -1.68 55.54
C MET A 1 -17.48 -2.42 54.72
N GLN A 2 -17.77 -3.64 54.30
CA GLN A 2 -16.77 -4.54 53.68
C GLN A 2 -16.72 -4.23 52.18
N LEU A 3 -15.57 -3.78 51.68
CA LEU A 3 -15.36 -3.61 50.24
C LEU A 3 -15.36 -5.00 49.60
N LEU A 4 -16.30 -5.26 48.70
CA LEU A 4 -16.32 -6.50 47.90
C LEU A 4 -15.05 -6.53 47.05
N HIS A 5 -14.15 -7.47 47.34
CA HIS A 5 -13.03 -7.79 46.47
C HIS A 5 -13.61 -8.57 45.29
N GLU A 6 -13.67 -7.91 44.15
CA GLU A 6 -14.12 -8.50 42.90
C GLU A 6 -13.07 -9.53 42.46
N HIS A 7 -13.32 -10.82 42.73
CA HIS A 7 -12.41 -11.89 42.35
C HIS A 7 -12.60 -12.21 40.86
N TYR A 8 -11.66 -11.75 40.04
CA TYR A 8 -11.63 -12.06 38.62
C TYR A 8 -10.97 -13.42 38.39
N PRO A 9 -11.57 -14.34 37.61
CA PRO A 9 -10.91 -15.56 37.22
C PRO A 9 -9.63 -15.25 36.43
N GLU A 10 -8.56 -15.99 36.70
CA GLU A 10 -7.28 -15.81 36.00
C GLU A 10 -7.47 -16.02 34.49
N GLY A 11 -7.14 -14.98 33.71
CA GLY A 11 -7.23 -14.98 32.24
C GLY A 11 -8.22 -14.00 31.62
N VAL A 12 -8.96 -13.20 32.40
CA VAL A 12 -9.83 -12.14 31.86
C VAL A 12 -9.09 -10.79 31.87
N THR A 13 -8.67 -10.31 30.69
CA THR A 13 -8.25 -8.91 30.52
C THR A 13 -9.49 -8.02 30.43
N LYS A 14 -9.64 -7.07 31.37
CA LYS A 14 -10.68 -6.03 31.27
C LYS A 14 -10.41 -5.14 30.05
N ALA A 15 -11.39 -5.01 29.15
CA ALA A 15 -11.47 -3.90 28.22
C ALA A 15 -12.61 -2.98 28.69
N SER A 16 -12.28 -1.87 29.35
CA SER A 16 -13.26 -0.83 29.68
C SER A 16 -13.43 0.09 28.48
N ILE A 17 -14.68 0.32 28.08
CA ILE A 17 -15.06 1.32 27.08
C ILE A 17 -16.06 2.24 27.78
N GLU A 18 -15.67 3.49 28.02
CA GLU A 18 -16.56 4.53 28.55
C GLU A 18 -16.91 5.51 27.43
N ALA A 19 -18.19 5.56 27.06
CA ALA A 19 -18.75 6.65 26.25
C ALA A 19 -19.23 7.73 27.20
N ILE A 20 -18.76 8.96 27.03
CA ILE A 20 -19.27 10.10 27.79
C ILE A 20 -19.87 11.20 26.89
N SER A 21 -20.20 10.94 25.61
CA SER A 21 -20.89 11.95 24.79
C SER A 21 -21.78 11.39 23.66
N TYR A 22 -22.76 12.18 23.25
CA TYR A 22 -23.67 11.95 22.12
C TYR A 22 -22.97 12.01 20.73
N THR A 23 -21.64 12.07 20.68
CA THR A 23 -20.88 12.39 19.45
C THR A 23 -19.76 11.39 19.10
N GLY A 24 -19.59 10.28 19.82
CA GLY A 24 -18.78 9.14 19.35
C GLY A 24 -18.24 8.19 20.42
N LEU A 25 -18.14 6.91 20.08
CA LEU A 25 -17.65 5.82 20.94
C LEU A 25 -17.01 4.68 20.10
N GLN A 26 -15.94 4.06 20.61
CA GLN A 26 -15.35 2.81 20.12
C GLN A 26 -16.01 1.59 20.79
N LEU A 27 -16.35 0.50 20.06
CA LEU A 27 -16.64 -0.84 20.63
C LEU A 27 -17.06 -1.86 19.54
N GLY A 28 -16.49 -3.09 19.54
CA GLY A 28 -16.97 -4.24 18.74
C GLY A 28 -18.16 -4.96 19.43
N PHE A 29 -19.10 -5.69 18.79
CA PHE A 29 -19.10 -6.57 17.58
C PHE A 29 -20.47 -6.54 16.83
N PRO A 30 -20.59 -7.01 15.55
CA PRO A 30 -21.22 -8.34 15.36
C PRO A 30 -20.73 -9.15 14.13
N ALA A 31 -20.12 -10.32 14.37
CA ALA A 31 -20.20 -11.51 13.50
C ALA A 31 -19.79 -12.74 14.33
N PRO A 32 -20.54 -13.88 14.27
CA PRO A 32 -20.31 -15.02 15.15
C PRO A 32 -19.13 -15.87 14.64
N ALA A 33 -17.90 -15.49 14.96
CA ALA A 33 -16.73 -16.38 14.93
C ALA A 33 -15.54 -15.69 15.62
N TRP A 34 -15.35 -16.05 16.88
CA TRP A 34 -14.22 -15.81 17.79
C TRP A 34 -12.91 -15.36 17.09
N GLY A 35 -12.59 -14.09 17.25
CA GLY A 35 -11.36 -13.46 16.80
C GLY A 35 -11.54 -11.94 16.83
N GLY A 36 -11.14 -11.31 17.93
CA GLY A 36 -11.39 -9.89 18.20
C GLY A 36 -11.03 -8.99 17.01
N LYS A 37 -12.01 -8.20 16.55
CA LYS A 37 -11.81 -7.15 15.55
C LYS A 37 -11.84 -5.81 16.27
N LEU A 38 -10.88 -4.94 15.99
CA LEU A 38 -10.97 -3.53 16.35
C LEU A 38 -11.66 -2.79 15.21
N THR A 39 -12.70 -2.01 15.49
CA THR A 39 -13.38 -1.20 14.48
C THR A 39 -13.57 0.23 15.00
N ILE A 40 -13.25 1.21 14.16
CA ILE A 40 -13.41 2.65 14.39
C ILE A 40 -14.33 3.18 13.30
N GLY A 41 -15.36 3.94 13.68
CA GLY A 41 -16.34 4.50 12.75
C GLY A 41 -17.16 5.62 13.39
N SER A 42 -18.08 6.18 12.61
CA SER A 42 -19.05 7.17 13.09
C SER A 42 -20.47 6.64 12.98
N TRP A 43 -21.37 7.16 13.80
CA TRP A 43 -22.80 6.95 13.63
C TRP A 43 -23.39 8.13 12.87
N SER A 44 -24.14 7.87 11.80
CA SER A 44 -25.00 8.87 11.17
C SER A 44 -26.41 8.76 11.75
N LEU A 45 -27.08 9.89 11.98
CA LEU A 45 -28.43 9.97 12.56
C LEU A 45 -29.48 10.43 11.54
N ASP A 46 -29.15 10.39 10.24
CA ASP A 46 -30.10 10.77 9.18
C ASP A 46 -31.17 9.67 9.04
N GLN A 47 -32.30 9.89 9.71
CA GLN A 47 -33.56 9.11 9.72
C GLN A 47 -33.46 7.66 10.24
N GLU A 48 -32.34 6.96 10.07
CA GLU A 48 -32.03 5.66 10.67
C GLU A 48 -30.55 5.63 11.11
N PRO A 49 -30.21 5.19 12.34
CA PRO A 49 -28.82 5.11 12.78
C PRO A 49 -27.99 4.16 11.90
N VAL A 50 -27.08 4.71 11.08
CA VAL A 50 -26.14 3.93 10.28
C VAL A 50 -24.74 4.04 10.86
N PHE A 51 -24.08 2.90 11.07
CA PHE A 51 -22.66 2.88 11.41
C PHE A 51 -21.81 2.96 10.14
N ASN A 52 -20.95 3.98 10.06
CA ASN A 52 -19.99 4.19 8.98
C ASN A 52 -18.59 3.75 9.44
N GLU A 53 -18.15 2.57 8.99
CA GLU A 53 -16.83 2.01 9.30
C GLU A 53 -15.73 2.80 8.59
N LEU A 54 -14.79 3.35 9.36
CA LEU A 54 -13.66 4.13 8.85
C LEU A 54 -12.36 3.32 8.85
N LEU A 55 -12.10 2.59 9.93
CA LEU A 55 -10.91 1.75 10.10
C LEU A 55 -11.25 0.45 10.82
N ARG A 56 -10.61 -0.66 10.42
CA ARG A 56 -10.63 -1.91 11.17
C ARG A 56 -9.28 -2.59 11.28
N VAL A 57 -9.14 -3.43 12.28
CA VAL A 57 -8.08 -4.45 12.39
C VAL A 57 -8.76 -5.81 12.56
N ASN A 58 -8.52 -6.72 11.63
CA ASN A 58 -9.01 -8.09 11.67
C ASN A 58 -8.19 -8.96 12.63
N HIS A 59 -8.76 -10.11 13.03
CA HIS A 59 -8.08 -11.08 13.90
C HIS A 59 -6.79 -11.68 13.31
N ASP A 60 -6.67 -11.67 11.98
CA ASP A 60 -5.48 -12.09 11.23
C ASP A 60 -4.42 -10.97 11.12
N GLY A 61 -4.67 -9.81 11.75
CA GLY A 61 -3.83 -8.63 11.75
C GLY A 61 -3.93 -7.78 10.49
N ASN A 62 -4.88 -8.03 9.60
CA ASN A 62 -5.10 -7.18 8.42
C ASN A 62 -5.84 -5.88 8.80
N VAL A 63 -5.30 -4.74 8.38
CA VAL A 63 -5.86 -3.40 8.63
C VAL A 63 -6.61 -2.92 7.39
N GLY A 64 -7.87 -2.54 7.55
CA GLY A 64 -8.69 -1.93 6.50
C GLY A 64 -8.95 -0.46 6.80
N ILE A 65 -8.82 0.43 5.82
CA ILE A 65 -9.25 1.83 5.88
C ILE A 65 -10.25 2.06 4.75
N GLY A 66 -11.48 2.44 5.08
CA GLY A 66 -12.58 2.57 4.11
C GLY A 66 -13.05 1.24 3.48
N THR A 67 -12.71 0.09 4.08
CA THR A 67 -13.10 -1.25 3.61
C THR A 67 -13.34 -2.21 4.77
N ASP A 68 -14.43 -2.99 4.70
CA ASP A 68 -14.83 -4.00 5.68
C ASP A 68 -14.19 -5.38 5.41
N LYS A 69 -13.48 -5.55 4.29
CA LYS A 69 -12.89 -6.81 3.81
C LYS A 69 -11.45 -6.59 3.32
N PRO A 70 -10.49 -6.28 4.21
CA PRO A 70 -9.09 -6.13 3.82
C PRO A 70 -8.55 -7.46 3.24
N LEU A 71 -7.94 -7.39 2.06
CA LEU A 71 -7.35 -8.55 1.36
C LEU A 71 -5.82 -8.63 1.51
N ALA A 72 -5.23 -7.64 2.18
CA ALA A 72 -3.81 -7.52 2.45
C ALA A 72 -3.59 -6.96 3.86
N LYS A 73 -2.34 -7.00 4.35
CA LYS A 73 -1.97 -6.51 5.69
C LYS A 73 -2.40 -5.07 5.95
N LEU A 74 -2.35 -4.23 4.92
CA LEU A 74 -2.97 -2.92 4.89
C LEU A 74 -3.74 -2.78 3.58
N HIS A 75 -5.04 -2.53 3.65
CA HIS A 75 -5.90 -2.26 2.50
C HIS A 75 -6.61 -0.92 2.70
N VAL A 76 -6.29 0.06 1.85
CA VAL A 76 -6.94 1.38 1.84
C VAL A 76 -7.82 1.47 0.61
N ASN A 77 -9.12 1.67 0.80
CA ASN A 77 -10.05 1.99 -0.27
C ASN A 77 -10.13 3.52 -0.44
N GLY A 78 -9.12 4.09 -1.11
CA GLY A 78 -8.97 5.53 -1.27
C GLY A 78 -7.51 5.95 -1.53
N GLY A 79 -7.26 7.26 -1.55
CA GLY A 79 -5.92 7.81 -1.67
C GLY A 79 -5.13 7.74 -0.36
N VAL A 80 -3.81 7.67 -0.48
CA VAL A 80 -2.87 7.77 0.66
C VAL A 80 -1.94 8.94 0.39
N GLN A 81 -1.85 9.88 1.32
CA GLN A 81 -0.90 10.99 1.30
C GLN A 81 0.24 10.70 2.28
N VAL A 82 1.48 10.88 1.84
CA VAL A 82 2.70 10.73 2.64
C VAL A 82 3.45 12.04 2.58
N GLU A 83 3.59 12.75 3.71
CA GLU A 83 4.16 14.10 3.76
C GLU A 83 5.68 14.12 3.52
N GLU A 84 6.39 13.06 3.92
CA GLU A 84 7.83 12.97 3.81
C GLU A 84 8.24 11.95 2.75
N SER A 85 8.51 10.71 3.17
CA SER A 85 8.99 9.66 2.27
C SER A 85 8.32 8.33 2.53
N ALA A 86 7.98 7.63 1.45
CA ALA A 86 7.54 6.24 1.50
C ALA A 86 8.74 5.34 1.17
N HIS A 87 9.24 4.59 2.16
CA HIS A 87 10.28 3.58 1.93
C HIS A 87 9.63 2.24 1.54
N ILE A 88 9.67 1.91 0.25
CA ILE A 88 9.05 0.70 -0.29
C ILE A 88 10.16 -0.29 -0.67
N LYS A 89 10.24 -1.40 0.07
CA LYS A 89 11.22 -2.47 -0.19
C LYS A 89 10.85 -3.36 -1.39
N GLY A 90 9.57 -3.41 -1.72
CA GLY A 90 9.03 -4.21 -2.82
C GLY A 90 8.77 -3.37 -4.06
N SER A 91 7.82 -3.81 -4.86
CA SER A 91 7.42 -3.12 -6.09
C SER A 91 6.35 -2.06 -5.83
N VAL A 92 6.38 -0.97 -6.60
CA VAL A 92 5.27 -0.02 -6.73
C VAL A 92 4.49 -0.36 -7.98
N TYR A 93 3.18 -0.63 -7.87
CA TYR A 93 2.30 -0.95 -9.00
C TYR A 93 1.34 0.21 -9.30
N ILE A 94 1.17 0.54 -10.58
CA ILE A 94 0.19 1.50 -11.11
C ILE A 94 -0.50 0.86 -12.31
N ASN A 95 -1.66 0.21 -12.09
CA ASN A 95 -2.29 -0.67 -13.07
C ASN A 95 -1.26 -1.72 -13.57
N ASP A 96 -1.02 -1.77 -14.88
CA ASP A 96 -0.04 -2.66 -15.52
C ASP A 96 1.42 -2.22 -15.34
N TRP A 97 1.64 -0.99 -14.89
CA TRP A 97 2.99 -0.46 -14.68
C TRP A 97 3.51 -0.90 -13.32
N HIS A 98 4.80 -1.23 -13.25
CA HIS A 98 5.48 -1.44 -11.98
C HIS A 98 6.91 -0.89 -11.96
N ILE A 99 7.34 -0.43 -10.78
CA ILE A 99 8.71 -0.06 -10.44
C ILE A 99 9.22 -1.07 -9.42
N TYR A 100 10.32 -1.74 -9.70
CA TYR A 100 10.85 -2.78 -8.81
C TYR A 100 12.35 -2.98 -9.00
N GLU A 101 12.97 -3.64 -8.03
CA GLU A 101 14.36 -4.08 -8.12
C GLU A 101 14.40 -5.58 -8.41
N GLN A 102 15.28 -5.98 -9.32
CA GLN A 102 15.61 -7.38 -9.56
C GLN A 102 17.03 -7.48 -10.09
N ASP A 103 17.82 -8.40 -9.54
CA ASP A 103 19.20 -8.71 -9.96
C ASP A 103 20.14 -7.48 -9.98
N GLY A 104 19.91 -6.52 -9.07
CA GLY A 104 20.67 -5.28 -8.97
C GLY A 104 20.25 -4.21 -9.98
N GLU A 105 19.11 -4.36 -10.65
CA GLU A 105 18.56 -3.33 -11.55
C GLU A 105 17.26 -2.74 -11.01
N LEU A 106 17.19 -1.42 -10.89
CA LEU A 106 15.93 -0.70 -10.77
C LEU A 106 15.24 -0.68 -12.12
N ARG A 107 14.04 -1.25 -12.19
CA ARG A 107 13.27 -1.51 -13.42
C ARG A 107 11.95 -0.75 -13.40
N PHE A 108 11.61 -0.15 -14.53
CA PHE A 108 10.31 0.43 -14.85
C PHE A 108 9.72 -0.39 -15.99
N SER A 109 8.65 -1.14 -15.72
CA SER A 109 8.09 -2.12 -16.66
C SER A 109 6.58 -2.02 -16.75
N LYS A 110 6.04 -2.49 -17.86
CA LYS A 110 4.60 -2.66 -18.10
C LYS A 110 4.37 -4.05 -18.70
N ASN A 111 3.44 -4.82 -18.16
CA ASN A 111 3.07 -6.14 -18.70
C ASN A 111 4.29 -7.08 -18.93
N GLY A 112 5.28 -7.02 -18.04
CA GLY A 112 6.48 -7.85 -18.09
C GLY A 112 7.58 -7.40 -19.06
N THR A 113 7.37 -6.29 -19.79
CA THR A 113 8.41 -5.66 -20.62
C THR A 113 9.03 -4.49 -19.87
N TYR A 114 10.37 -4.50 -19.73
CA TYR A 114 11.11 -3.34 -19.22
C TYR A 114 11.13 -2.23 -20.26
N TRP A 115 10.70 -1.05 -19.86
CA TRP A 115 10.80 0.16 -20.68
C TRP A 115 12.09 0.91 -20.35
N PHE A 116 12.51 0.86 -19.09
CA PHE A 116 13.73 1.48 -18.61
C PHE A 116 14.31 0.69 -17.43
N ALA A 117 15.63 0.51 -17.41
CA ALA A 117 16.32 -0.09 -16.28
C ALA A 117 17.64 0.66 -15.98
N ILE A 118 17.93 0.83 -14.70
CA ILE A 118 19.20 1.35 -14.19
C ILE A 118 19.81 0.27 -13.30
N GLN A 119 21.02 -0.18 -13.64
CA GLN A 119 21.77 -1.05 -12.75
C GLN A 119 22.30 -0.25 -11.55
N ALA A 120 21.97 -0.70 -10.34
CA ALA A 120 22.63 -0.26 -9.12
C ALA A 120 24.09 -0.70 -9.19
N SER A 121 25.00 0.27 -9.11
CA SER A 121 26.42 0.15 -9.42
C SER A 121 27.10 -1.07 -8.79
N GLY A 122 27.79 -1.85 -9.63
CA GLY A 122 28.60 -3.00 -9.22
C GLY A 122 29.22 -3.78 -10.39
N GLN A 123 28.86 -3.46 -11.64
CA GLN A 123 29.45 -4.04 -12.85
C GLN A 123 30.09 -2.93 -13.72
N PRO A 124 31.17 -3.22 -14.47
CA PRO A 124 31.99 -2.18 -15.13
C PRO A 124 31.30 -1.32 -16.19
N ASN A 125 30.11 -1.71 -16.67
CA ASN A 125 29.42 -1.09 -17.79
C ASN A 125 28.02 -0.58 -17.38
N THR A 126 27.95 0.29 -16.38
CA THR A 126 26.71 0.94 -15.94
C THR A 126 26.09 1.76 -17.08
N GLN A 127 25.16 1.17 -17.84
CA GLN A 127 24.43 1.88 -18.89
C GLN A 127 22.97 2.01 -18.49
N ALA A 128 22.42 3.22 -18.64
CA ALA A 128 20.98 3.40 -18.69
C ALA A 128 20.47 2.65 -19.93
N ARG A 129 19.66 1.61 -19.75
CA ARG A 129 19.12 0.81 -20.86
C ARG A 129 17.71 1.27 -21.15
N PHE A 130 17.51 1.79 -22.36
CA PHE A 130 16.17 1.98 -22.93
C PHE A 130 15.85 0.72 -23.72
N GLN A 131 14.77 0.03 -23.34
CA GLN A 131 14.28 -1.13 -24.08
C GLN A 131 12.90 -0.77 -24.59
N THR A 132 12.72 -0.83 -25.91
CA THR A 132 11.44 -0.61 -26.56
C THR A 132 10.98 -1.93 -27.19
N ASN A 133 9.67 -2.12 -27.33
CA ASN A 133 9.12 -3.24 -28.10
C ASN A 133 9.25 -2.97 -29.62
N GLY A 134 10.47 -2.69 -30.07
CA GLY A 134 10.78 -2.21 -31.42
C GLY A 134 12.16 -1.55 -31.51
N ALA A 135 12.45 -0.85 -32.61
CA ALA A 135 13.63 0.01 -32.68
C ALA A 135 13.56 1.10 -31.60
N LEU A 136 14.70 1.54 -31.09
CA LEU A 136 14.77 2.76 -30.29
C LEU A 136 14.38 3.94 -31.18
N GLN A 137 13.12 4.36 -31.10
CA GLN A 137 12.60 5.47 -31.89
C GLN A 137 12.87 6.78 -31.13
N TRP A 138 13.87 7.53 -31.58
CA TRP A 138 14.01 8.93 -31.22
C TRP A 138 13.07 9.73 -32.14
N GLU A 139 11.85 10.07 -31.68
CA GLU A 139 11.01 11.06 -32.35
C GLU A 139 11.57 12.46 -32.09
N GLY A 140 12.71 12.76 -32.71
CA GLY A 140 13.14 14.14 -32.85
C GLY A 140 12.16 14.84 -33.79
N VAL A 141 11.45 15.86 -33.30
CA VAL A 141 10.80 16.85 -34.17
C VAL A 141 11.87 17.31 -35.16
N LYS A 142 11.66 17.07 -36.45
CA LYS A 142 12.64 17.35 -37.52
C LYS A 142 13.13 18.81 -37.45
N HIS A 143 14.33 19.02 -36.92
CA HIS A 143 15.12 20.21 -37.17
C HIS A 143 16.56 19.77 -37.44
N GLY A 144 16.89 19.52 -38.71
CA GLY A 144 18.25 19.46 -39.23
C GLY A 144 19.09 18.22 -38.89
N LEU A 145 19.54 17.53 -39.94
CA LEU A 145 20.71 16.63 -40.03
C LEU A 145 21.16 15.92 -38.75
N PHE A 146 20.72 14.67 -38.56
CA PHE A 146 21.30 13.78 -37.57
C PHE A 146 22.72 13.35 -37.98
N ASN A 147 23.70 13.54 -37.09
CA ASN A 147 24.94 12.77 -37.13
C ASN A 147 24.60 11.30 -36.87
N ARG A 148 24.79 10.47 -37.89
CA ARG A 148 24.70 9.01 -37.79
C ARG A 148 25.98 8.50 -37.11
N PHE A 149 25.85 7.92 -35.92
CA PHE A 149 26.95 7.19 -35.31
C PHE A 149 27.15 5.87 -36.07
N TYR A 150 28.20 5.79 -36.87
CA TYR A 150 28.72 4.52 -37.35
C TYR A 150 29.60 3.94 -36.25
N GLY A 151 29.19 2.82 -35.66
CA GLY A 151 30.12 1.96 -34.94
C GLY A 151 31.04 1.31 -35.96
N LEU A 152 32.31 1.74 -36.01
CA LEU A 152 33.35 1.01 -36.71
C LEU A 152 33.57 -0.30 -35.94
N THR A 153 33.34 -1.43 -36.59
CA THR A 153 33.96 -2.68 -36.17
C THR A 153 35.26 -2.79 -36.95
N GLU A 154 36.39 -2.71 -36.24
CA GLU A 154 37.70 -3.02 -36.79
C GLU A 154 37.70 -4.50 -37.24
N GLN A 155 37.97 -4.75 -38.52
CA GLN A 155 38.92 -5.75 -39.03
C GLN A 155 39.40 -5.32 -40.42
#